data_AF-Q4CB20-F1
#
_entry.id   AF-Q4CB20-F1
#
_cell.length_a   1.000
_cell.length_b   1.000
_cell.length_c   1.000
_cell.angle_alpha   90.00
_cell.angle_beta   90.00
_cell.angle_gamma   90.00
#
_symmetry.space_group_name_H-M   'P 1'
#
loop_
_entity.id
_entity.type
_entity.pdbx_description
1 polymer ?
#
loop_
_entity_poly.entity_id
_entity_poly.type
_entity_poly.pdbx_seq_one_letter_code
_entity_poly.pdbx_strand_id
1 'polypeptide(L)' 'MADFTKFLSTAPVLIMALLTFTAGILIEFNRFFPDLLFHPLG' A
#
# COMPACT_ATOMS: atom_id res chain seq x y z
N MET A 1 21.02 -7.21 -14.52
CA MET A 1 19.66 -6.72 -14.29
C MET A 1 18.66 -7.84 -14.01
N ALA A 2 18.70 -8.98 -14.74
CA ALA A 2 17.74 -10.07 -14.57
C ALA A 2 17.65 -10.63 -13.14
N ASP A 3 18.78 -10.85 -12.45
CA ASP A 3 18.77 -11.40 -11.09
C ASP A 3 18.20 -10.44 -10.05
N PHE A 4 18.36 -9.14 -10.27
CA PHE A 4 17.77 -8.10 -9.43
C PHE A 4 16.24 -8.09 -9.58
N THR A 5 15.72 -8.15 -10.80
CA THR A 5 14.28 -8.27 -11.04
C THR A 5 13.72 -9.57 -10.45
N LYS A 6 14.46 -10.69 -10.56
CA LYS A 6 14.07 -11.97 -9.97
C LYS A 6 13.98 -11.90 -8.44
N PHE A 7 14.90 -11.18 -7.79
CA PHE A 7 14.83 -10.90 -6.36
C PHE A 7 13.60 -10.08 -5.98
N LEU A 8 13.30 -9.01 -6.73
CA LEU A 8 12.10 -8.18 -6.51
C LEU A 8 10.79 -8.96 -6.70
N SER A 9 10.78 -9.96 -7.58
CA SER A 9 9.62 -10.83 -7.81
C SER A 9 9.48 -11.99 -6.81
N THR A 10 10.35 -12.10 -5.79
CA THR A 10 10.16 -13.11 -4.74
C THR A 10 8.92 -12.79 -3.91
N ALA A 11 8.18 -13.83 -3.50
CA ALA A 11 6.95 -13.68 -2.71
C ALA A 11 7.07 -12.71 -1.52
N PRO A 12 8.10 -12.79 -0.64
CA PRO A 12 8.21 -11.86 0.48
C PRO A 12 8.47 -10.41 0.05
N VAL A 13 9.28 -10.19 -0.99
CA VAL A 13 9.62 -8.83 -1.47
C VAL A 13 8.43 -8.16 -2.15
N LEU A 14 7.66 -8.93 -2.92
CA LEU A 14 6.45 -8.44 -3.55
C LEU A 14 5.39 -8.05 -2.50
N ILE A 15 5.21 -8.89 -1.47
CA ILE A 15 4.27 -8.61 -0.37
C ILE A 15 4.69 -7.36 0.41
N MET A 16 5.98 -7.22 0.72
CA MET A 16 6.53 -6.00 1.34
C MET A 16 6.20 -4.74 0.54
N ALA A 17 6.39 -4.77 -0.78
CA ALA A 17 6.08 -3.65 -1.65
C ALA A 17 4.57 -3.34 -1.67
N LEU A 18 3.73 -4.36 -1.78
CA LEU A 18 2.27 -4.23 -1.75
C LEU A 18 1.78 -3.63 -0.43
N LEU A 19 2.27 -4.14 0.70
CA LEU A 19 1.87 -3.65 2.02
C LEU A 19 2.34 -2.22 2.26
N THR A 20 3.55 -1.87 1.81
CA THR A 20 4.06 -0.50 1.90
C THR A 20 3.21 0.46 1.08
N PHE A 21 2.88 0.09 -0.16
CA PHE A 21 2.01 0.88 -1.02
C PHE A 21 0.60 1.04 -0.44
N THR A 22 0.01 -0.06 0.04
CA THR A 22 -1.32 -0.06 0.66
C THR A 22 -1.34 0.78 1.93
N ALA A 23 -0.32 0.66 2.79
CA ALA A 23 -0.18 1.47 3.99
C ALA A 23 -0.08 2.95 3.66
N GLY A 24 0.72 3.33 2.66
CA GLY A 24 0.81 4.71 2.19
C GLY A 24 -0.55 5.27 1.75
N ILE A 25 -1.32 4.48 0.98
CA ILE A 25 -2.69 4.86 0.60
C ILE A 25 -3.57 5.06 1.83
N LEU A 26 -3.56 4.12 2.78
CA LEU A 26 -4.40 4.20 3.98
C LEU A 26 -4.03 5.38 4.88
N ILE A 27 -2.74 5.72 4.98
CA ILE A 27 -2.25 6.88 5.74
C ILE A 27 -2.74 8.17 5.09
N GLU A 28 -2.55 8.33 3.78
CA GLU A 28 -3.00 9.51 3.06
C GLU A 28 -4.53 9.62 3.06
N PHE A 29 -5.24 8.49 2.96
CA PHE A 29 -6.69 8.45 3.07
C PHE A 29 -7.19 8.97 4.42
N ASN A 30 -6.61 8.51 5.53
CA ASN A 30 -6.93 9.03 6.86
C ASN A 30 -6.46 10.49 7.05
N ARG A 31 -5.42 10.94 6.33
CA ARG A 31 -4.98 12.35 6.33
C ARG A 31 -5.98 13.27 5.62
N PHE A 32 -6.56 12.83 4.51
CA PHE A 32 -7.54 13.62 3.75
C PHE A 32 -8.95 13.53 4.34
N PHE A 33 -9.32 12.38 4.88
CA PHE A 33 -10.62 12.13 5.50
C PHE A 33 -10.43 11.58 6.92
N PRO A 34 -10.10 12.46 7.88
CA PRO A 34 -9.93 12.04 9.27
C PRO A 34 -11.26 11.55 9.85
N ASP A 35 -11.20 10.45 10.59
CA ASP A 35 -12.30 9.93 11.43
C ASP A 35 -13.64 9.74 10.68
N LEU A 36 -13.58 9.02 9.55
CA LEU A 36 -14.77 8.61 8.78
C LEU A 36 -15.61 7.55 9.52
N LEU A 37 -16.55 8.02 10.36
CA LEU A 37 -17.56 7.16 11.00
C LEU A 37 -18.67 6.71 10.03
N PHE A 38 -18.94 7.52 9.01
CA PHE A 38 -19.93 7.28 7.96
C PHE A 38 -19.30 7.46 6.58
N HIS A 39 -19.85 6.83 5.55
CA HIS A 39 -19.31 6.94 4.20
C HIS A 39 -19.54 8.37 3.66
N PRO A 40 -18.52 9.07 3.11
CA PRO A 40 -18.66 10.47 2.71
C PRO A 40 -19.60 10.70 1.51
N LEU A 41 -20.06 9.63 0.85
CA LEU A 41 -20.97 9.71 -0.29
C LEU A 41 -22.44 9.40 0.06
N GLY A 42 -22.75 9.16 1.34
CA GLY A 42 -24.11 8.85 1.81
C GLY A 42 -24.48 7.38 1.68
#